data_AF-A0A238XBJ2-F1
#
_entry.id   AF-A0A238XBJ2-F1
#
_cell.length_a   1.000
_cell.length_b   1.000
_cell.length_c   1.000
_cell.angle_alpha   90.00
_cell.angle_beta   90.00
_cell.angle_gamma   90.00
#
_symmetry.space_group_name_H-M   'P 1'
#
loop_
_entity.id
_entity.type
_entity.pdbx_description
1 polymer ?
#
loop_
_entity_poly.entity_id
_entity_poly.type
_entity_poly.pdbx_seq_one_letter_code
_entity_poly.pdbx_strand_id
1 'polypeptide(L)' 'MEVEAVGAIPSPRRPMQVVGVSAELTEARTKLREATPSGRWDAVIAEVNRLQYDEHLSPLAALKAVHAKLASGWIPPLGR' A
#
# COMPACT_ATOMS: atom_id res chain seq x y z
N MET A 1 8.69 0.88 57.85
CA MET A 1 9.86 0.77 56.96
C MET A 1 9.30 0.45 55.59
N GLU A 2 9.52 1.38 54.67
CA GLU A 2 8.79 1.59 53.42
C GLU A 2 9.02 0.45 52.42
N VAL A 3 7.93 0.06 51.74
CA VAL A 3 7.93 -0.92 50.65
C VAL A 3 7.87 -0.15 49.33
N GLU A 4 9.02 0.05 48.67
CA GLU A 4 9.04 0.52 47.29
C GLU A 4 9.80 -0.45 46.40
N ALA A 5 9.03 -1.34 45.77
CA ALA A 5 9.44 -2.12 44.63
C ALA A 5 8.75 -1.55 43.39
N VAL A 6 9.28 -0.50 42.76
CA VAL A 6 8.82 -0.08 41.43
C VAL A 6 9.97 0.52 40.61
N GLY A 7 10.80 -0.35 40.03
CA GLY A 7 11.66 -0.01 38.89
C GLY A 7 10.97 -0.46 37.60
N ALA A 8 9.88 0.22 37.20
CA ALA A 8 9.18 -0.07 35.95
C ALA A 8 10.00 0.47 34.77
N ILE A 9 10.77 -0.41 34.12
CA ILE A 9 11.44 -0.14 32.85
C ILE A 9 10.36 0.22 31.82
N PRO A 10 10.38 1.42 31.19
CA PRO A 10 9.43 1.73 30.15
C PRO A 10 9.73 0.86 28.92
N SER A 11 8.90 -0.15 28.70
CA SER A 11 8.95 -1.00 27.52
C SER A 11 8.81 -0.10 26.26
N PRO A 12 9.66 -0.26 25.23
CA PRO A 12 9.56 0.55 24.03
C PRO A 12 8.20 0.25 23.38
N ARG A 13 7.37 1.28 23.26
CA ARG A 13 6.08 1.23 22.56
C ARG A 13 6.31 0.61 21.18
N ARG A 14 5.88 -0.64 20.99
CA ARG A 14 5.85 -1.26 19.68
C ARG A 14 5.10 -0.32 18.73
N PRO A 15 5.60 -0.07 17.51
CA PRO A 15 4.83 0.68 16.54
C PRO A 15 3.51 -0.06 16.35
N MET A 16 2.42 0.62 16.68
CA MET A 16 1.05 0.16 16.54
C MET A 16 0.86 -0.11 15.05
N GLN A 17 1.01 -1.37 14.65
CA GLN A 17 0.86 -1.77 13.25
C GLN A 17 -0.56 -1.40 12.86
N VAL A 18 -0.67 -0.50 11.89
CA VAL A 18 -1.93 -0.06 11.31
C VAL A 18 -2.46 -1.21 10.44
N VAL A 19 -2.89 -2.30 11.08
CA VAL A 19 -3.29 -3.56 10.40
C VAL A 19 -4.43 -3.31 9.40
N GLY A 20 -5.31 -2.34 9.67
CA GLY A 20 -6.41 -1.98 8.76
C GLY A 20 -5.93 -1.44 7.40
N VAL A 21 -4.88 -0.61 7.38
CA VAL A 21 -4.36 -0.03 6.13
C VAL A 21 -3.70 -1.10 5.26
N SER A 22 -3.01 -2.07 5.88
CA SER A 22 -2.39 -3.19 5.15
C SER A 22 -3.42 -4.13 4.53
N ALA A 23 -4.56 -4.36 5.20
CA ALA A 23 -5.63 -5.21 4.69
C ALA A 23 -6.30 -4.59 3.45
N GLU A 24 -6.69 -3.30 3.53
CA GLU A 24 -7.29 -2.58 2.40
C GLU A 24 -6.34 -2.48 1.19
N LEU A 25 -5.05 -2.28 1.44
CA LEU A 25 -4.03 -2.19 0.41
C LEU A 25 -3.81 -3.55 -0.28
N THR A 26 -3.84 -4.64 0.51
CA THR A 26 -3.78 -6.01 -0.03
C THR A 26 -5.01 -6.31 -0.89
N GLU A 27 -6.21 -5.96 -0.43
CA GLU A 27 -7.45 -6.17 -1.18
C GLU A 27 -7.46 -5.36 -2.49
N ALA A 28 -7.07 -4.09 -2.44
CA ALA A 28 -6.95 -3.23 -3.61
C ALA A 28 -5.94 -3.79 -4.62
N ARG A 29 -4.81 -4.34 -4.15
CA ARG A 29 -3.81 -4.99 -5.00
C ARG A 29 -4.35 -6.25 -5.66
N THR A 30 -5.13 -7.06 -4.94
CA THR A 30 -5.76 -8.27 -5.48
C THR A 30 -6.75 -7.92 -6.59
N LYS A 31 -7.66 -6.98 -6.34
CA LYS A 31 -8.62 -6.48 -7.35
C LYS A 31 -7.91 -5.91 -8.58
N LEU A 32 -6.84 -5.15 -8.36
CA LEU A 32 -6.02 -4.61 -9.43
C LEU A 32 -5.34 -5.73 -10.25
N ARG A 33 -4.86 -6.78 -9.59
CA ARG A 33 -4.22 -7.92 -10.24
C ARG A 33 -5.21 -8.72 -11.09
N GLU A 34 -6.45 -8.89 -10.63
CA GLU A 34 -7.52 -9.54 -11.39
C GLU A 34 -7.92 -8.74 -12.64
N ALA A 35 -7.95 -7.40 -12.54
CA ALA A 35 -8.25 -6.52 -13.67
C ALA A 35 -7.08 -6.37 -14.66
N THR A 36 -5.86 -6.74 -14.27
CA THR A 36 -4.65 -6.54 -15.09
C THR A 36 -4.36 -7.76 -15.96
N PRO A 37 -4.19 -7.59 -17.29
CA PRO A 37 -3.75 -8.68 -18.17
C PRO A 37 -2.39 -9.26 -17.75
N SER A 38 -2.27 -10.59 -17.80
CA SER A 38 -1.03 -11.32 -17.53
C SER A 38 0.15 -10.74 -18.32
N GLY A 39 1.26 -10.42 -17.64
CA GLY A 39 2.46 -9.83 -18.27
C GLY A 39 2.53 -8.30 -18.30
N ARG A 40 1.49 -7.59 -17.82
CA ARG A 40 1.50 -6.11 -17.72
C ARG A 40 1.57 -5.59 -16.28
N TRP A 41 1.77 -6.49 -15.32
CA TRP A 41 1.76 -6.12 -13.91
C TRP A 41 2.88 -5.18 -13.52
N ASP A 42 4.09 -5.36 -14.05
CA ASP A 42 5.22 -4.50 -13.75
C ASP A 42 4.97 -3.05 -14.19
N ALA A 43 4.29 -2.86 -15.32
CA ALA A 43 3.90 -1.53 -15.80
C ALA A 43 2.80 -0.89 -14.94
N VAL A 44 1.87 -1.71 -14.41
CA VAL A 44 0.87 -1.25 -13.43
C VAL A 44 1.55 -0.79 -12.15
N ILE A 45 2.51 -1.56 -11.62
CA ILE A 45 3.28 -1.18 -10.42
C ILE A 45 4.14 0.05 -10.68
N ALA A 46 4.76 0.17 -11.84
CA ALA A 46 5.52 1.35 -12.24
C ALA A 46 4.64 2.61 -12.23
N GLU A 47 3.41 2.53 -12.73
CA GLU A 47 2.46 3.64 -12.69
C GLU A 47 2.01 3.95 -11.25
N VAL A 48 1.75 2.94 -10.41
CA VAL A 48 1.43 3.14 -8.99
C VAL A 48 2.57 3.86 -8.27
N ASN A 49 3.82 3.49 -8.55
CA ASN A 49 5.00 4.17 -7.98
C ASN A 49 5.14 5.59 -8.52
N ARG A 50 4.91 5.81 -9.82
CA ARG A 50 4.91 7.15 -10.42
C ARG A 50 3.88 8.06 -9.75
N LEU A 51 2.65 7.59 -9.55
CA LEU A 51 1.61 8.36 -8.87
C LEU A 51 1.94 8.67 -7.39
N GLN A 52 2.60 7.75 -6.69
CA GLN A 52 3.06 8.02 -5.32
C GLN A 52 4.19 9.06 -5.29
N TYR A 53 5.07 9.07 -6.30
CA TYR A 53 6.25 9.94 -6.32
C TYR A 53 5.96 11.32 -6.92
N ASP A 54 5.32 11.36 -8.08
CA ASP A 54 5.01 12.59 -8.84
C ASP A 54 3.82 13.33 -8.23
N GLU A 55 2.78 12.60 -7.80
CA GLU A 55 1.52 13.19 -7.30
C GLU A 55 1.41 13.10 -5.77
N HIS A 56 2.44 12.60 -5.09
CA HIS A 56 2.47 12.40 -3.63
C HIS A 56 1.26 11.65 -3.07
N LEU A 57 0.65 10.78 -3.90
CA LEU A 57 -0.51 10.00 -3.49
C LEU A 57 -0.13 8.96 -2.44
N SER A 58 -1.06 8.69 -1.51
CA SER A 58 -0.92 7.55 -0.63
C SER A 58 -0.96 6.24 -1.45
N PRO A 59 -0.32 5.16 -0.98
CA PRO A 59 -0.28 3.89 -1.71
C PRO A 59 -1.68 3.38 -2.10
N LEU A 60 -2.67 3.54 -1.20
CA LEU A 60 -4.05 3.15 -1.44
C LEU A 60 -4.72 4.04 -2.50
N ALA A 61 -4.48 5.35 -2.47
CA ALA A 61 -5.00 6.27 -3.47
C ALA A 61 -4.41 6.00 -4.86
N ALA A 62 -3.11 5.72 -4.93
CA ALA A 62 -2.43 5.35 -6.18
C ALA A 62 -2.99 4.04 -6.76
N LEU A 63 -3.17 3.00 -5.95
CA LEU A 63 -3.79 1.74 -6.39
C LEU A 63 -5.22 1.96 -6.93
N LYS A 64 -6.04 2.75 -6.23
CA LYS A 64 -7.40 3.10 -6.68
C LYS A 64 -7.40 3.91 -7.98
N ALA A 65 -6.46 4.85 -8.13
CA ALA A 65 -6.30 5.65 -9.33
C ALA A 65 -5.89 4.80 -10.54
N VAL A 66 -4.92 3.88 -10.38
CA VAL A 66 -4.53 2.97 -11.47
C VAL A 66 -5.66 2.00 -11.82
N HIS A 67 -6.41 1.52 -10.83
CA HIS A 67 -7.61 0.71 -11.08
C HIS A 67 -8.65 1.48 -11.90
N ALA A 68 -8.92 2.74 -11.56
CA ALA A 68 -9.82 3.60 -12.34
C ALA A 68 -9.30 3.84 -13.76
N LYS A 69 -7.97 4.02 -13.92
CA LYS A 69 -7.31 4.10 -15.24
C LYS A 69 -7.54 2.84 -16.07
N LEU A 70 -7.30 1.66 -15.51
CA LEU A 70 -7.57 0.39 -16.19
C LEU A 70 -9.04 0.24 -16.58
N ALA A 71 -9.96 0.58 -15.68
CA ALA A 71 -11.39 0.56 -15.94
C ALA A 71 -11.81 1.56 -17.05
N SER A 72 -11.10 2.67 -17.20
CA SER A 72 -11.30 3.64 -18.29
C SER A 72 -10.73 3.18 -19.64
N GLY A 73 -10.10 2.00 -19.71
CA GLY A 73 -9.49 1.46 -20.93
C GLY A 73 -8.03 1.84 -21.12
N TRP A 74 -7.35 2.38 -20.11
CA TRP A 74 -5.90 2.56 -20.16
C TRP A 74 -5.21 1.21 -20.27
N ILE A 75 -4.32 1.06 -21.26
CA ILE A 75 -3.53 -0.14 -21.46
C ILE A 75 -2.12 0.14 -20.93
N PRO A 76 -1.64 -0.60 -19.91
CA PRO A 76 -0.28 -0.43 -19.42
C PRO A 76 0.72 -0.72 -20.54
N PRO A 77 1.77 0.10 -20.70
CA PRO A 77 2.81 -0.17 -21.68
C PRO A 77 3.44 -1.53 -21.39
N LEU A 78 3.83 -2.26 -22.43
CA LEU A 78 4.63 -3.47 -22.24
C LEU A 78 5.96 -3.03 -21.64
N GLY A 79 6.21 -3.44 -20.39
CA GLY A 79 7.51 -3.26 -19.75
C GLY A 79 8.56 -3.88 -20.67
N ARG A 80 9.56 -3.08 -21.03
CA ARG A 80 10.60 -3.45 -21.99
C ARG A 80 11.51 -4.53 -21.42
#